data_AF-A0A971G0F1-F1
#
_entry.id   AF-A0A971G0F1-F1
#
_cell.length_a   1.000
_cell.length_b   1.000
_cell.length_c   1.000
_cell.angle_alpha   90.00
_cell.angle_beta   90.00
_cell.angle_gamma   90.00
#
_symmetry.space_group_name_H-M   'P 1'
#
loop_
_entity.id
_entity.type
_entity.pdbx_description
1 polymer ?
#
loop_
_entity_poly.entity_id
_entity_poly.type
_entity_poly.pdbx_seq_one_letter_code
_entity_poly.pdbx_strand_id
1 'polypeptide(L)'
;MNTLTPLAVDDWHYKFIFGTQHQVNSILDIIHSQHEHYLKFNGRFIVHFFVQLFDGILGKDCFNLVNTFVFISFVVALALNLRTHIQSMFISSSIALFLIFFFIPGLQNVFLWMSGACNYLWAATFVLSFNLFLKYDFKSKLWIPALFVIGIICGWQHEGITIGYGTGCLIYYIMHRKEITWYRAVLLTGFYIGVLMLVISPGSWHRLSATDGAFNVTSLPPALFQMDNIRTLPLLIVLLVVFARLRIINIKVFLTENIVECAAISINFLFVLATRHASAHSRFCFELFSMILILKLFSYVSIKSIWILISNGFLLLMTTLIIPQQIRNYNNYQRCLHQIASNKSEIVLTDDIECHFLCKRFVRDFRMSNDLDFHFEFMGERWIGNYFHRDKIRLISQNLYNDIVNKPSEFRQWNFSDSYPVYVKEYEDSCIIPEKITLVLKPTDFKSVPFYLRPFAHKMERYTVGELNMPRFDIIPINGKHYLFVGKTSVVKDRVVDIKIN
;
A
#
# COMPACT_ATOMS: atom_id res chain seq x y z
N MET A 1 -5.83 13.16 10.83
CA MET A 1 -5.05 12.46 9.78
C MET A 1 -5.94 11.97 8.64
N ASN A 2 -6.99 11.17 8.88
CA ASN A 2 -7.92 10.72 7.82
C ASN A 2 -8.48 11.88 6.97
N THR A 3 -9.05 12.89 7.61
CA THR A 3 -9.60 14.08 6.93
C THR A 3 -8.57 14.82 6.07
N LEU A 4 -7.32 14.87 6.52
CA LEU A 4 -6.24 15.60 5.84
C LEU A 4 -5.57 14.79 4.73
N THR A 5 -5.94 13.52 4.56
CA THR A 5 -5.35 12.66 3.52
C THR A 5 -6.15 12.81 2.23
N PRO A 6 -5.56 13.25 1.11
CA PRO A 6 -6.24 13.38 -0.18
C PRO A 6 -6.81 12.06 -0.72
N LEU A 7 -7.74 12.16 -1.68
CA LEU A 7 -8.08 11.03 -2.55
C LEU A 7 -6.93 10.73 -3.49
N ALA A 8 -6.61 9.46 -3.68
CA ALA A 8 -5.61 9.01 -4.63
C ALA A 8 -6.24 8.59 -5.95
N VAL A 9 -5.39 8.26 -6.94
CA VAL A 9 -5.78 7.83 -8.28
C VAL A 9 -6.82 6.70 -8.26
N ASP A 10 -6.60 5.63 -7.49
CA ASP A 10 -7.55 4.52 -7.46
C ASP A 10 -8.91 4.93 -6.91
N ASP A 11 -8.95 5.85 -5.94
CA ASP A 11 -10.22 6.33 -5.36
C ASP A 11 -11.06 7.04 -6.44
N TRP A 12 -10.42 7.79 -7.35
CA TRP A 12 -11.10 8.38 -8.51
C TRP A 12 -11.60 7.33 -9.51
N HIS A 13 -10.86 6.24 -9.70
CA HIS A 13 -11.29 5.14 -10.56
C HIS A 13 -12.51 4.41 -9.96
N TYR A 14 -12.53 4.16 -8.65
CA TYR A 14 -13.64 3.46 -7.99
C TYR A 14 -14.95 4.24 -7.93
N LYS A 15 -14.95 5.53 -8.26
CA LYS A 15 -16.16 6.32 -8.50
C LYS A 15 -16.95 5.87 -9.73
N PHE A 16 -16.35 5.08 -10.61
CA PHE A 16 -16.96 4.60 -11.84
C PHE A 16 -17.22 3.09 -11.81
N ILE A 17 -18.23 2.66 -12.57
CA ILE A 17 -18.49 1.24 -12.81
C ILE A 17 -17.30 0.68 -13.61
N PHE A 18 -16.72 -0.41 -13.11
CA PHE A 18 -15.51 -0.99 -13.67
C PHE A 18 -15.61 -1.23 -15.18
N GLY A 19 -14.60 -0.76 -15.93
CA GLY A 19 -14.55 -0.87 -17.38
C GLY A 19 -15.42 0.14 -18.14
N THR A 20 -16.04 1.11 -17.46
CA THR A 20 -16.89 2.14 -18.07
C THR A 20 -16.53 3.55 -17.56
N GLN A 21 -17.18 4.58 -18.12
CA GLN A 21 -17.14 5.95 -17.63
C GLN A 21 -18.42 6.37 -16.90
N HIS A 22 -19.30 5.42 -16.58
CA HIS A 22 -20.51 5.69 -15.81
C HIS A 22 -20.20 5.72 -14.31
N GLN A 23 -20.63 6.76 -13.61
CA GLN A 23 -20.43 6.89 -12.17
C GLN A 23 -21.31 5.88 -11.41
N VAL A 24 -20.80 5.39 -10.29
CA VAL A 24 -21.52 4.51 -9.37
C VAL A 24 -22.49 5.36 -8.55
N ASN A 25 -23.80 5.15 -8.71
CA ASN A 25 -24.84 5.90 -8.01
C ASN A 25 -25.71 5.04 -7.10
N SER A 26 -25.63 3.71 -7.22
CA SER A 26 -26.46 2.77 -6.47
C SER A 26 -25.68 1.52 -6.03
N ILE A 27 -26.23 0.79 -5.05
CA ILE A 27 -25.65 -0.49 -4.60
C ILE A 27 -25.65 -1.53 -5.75
N LEU A 28 -26.64 -1.48 -6.64
CA LEU A 28 -26.69 -2.36 -7.81
C LEU A 28 -25.53 -2.08 -8.78
N ASP A 29 -25.17 -0.81 -8.97
CA ASP A 29 -23.99 -0.43 -9.78
C ASP A 29 -22.71 -1.02 -9.17
N ILE A 30 -22.58 -0.99 -7.84
CA ILE A 30 -21.44 -1.59 -7.14
C ILE A 30 -21.41 -3.09 -7.39
N ILE A 31 -22.53 -3.80 -7.22
CA ILE A 31 -22.59 -5.26 -7.42
C ILE A 31 -22.21 -5.61 -8.88
N HIS A 32 -22.75 -4.90 -9.85
CA HIS A 32 -22.42 -5.09 -11.27
C HIS A 32 -20.93 -4.80 -11.55
N SER A 33 -20.43 -3.67 -11.04
CA SER A 33 -19.03 -3.27 -11.16
C SER A 33 -18.08 -4.31 -10.54
N GLN A 34 -18.39 -4.80 -9.34
CA GLN A 34 -17.58 -5.80 -8.65
C GLN A 34 -17.66 -7.19 -9.28
N HIS A 35 -18.79 -7.54 -9.91
CA HIS A 35 -18.89 -8.75 -10.73
C HIS A 35 -17.91 -8.70 -11.91
N GLU A 36 -17.92 -7.62 -12.69
CA GLU A 36 -16.99 -7.45 -13.81
C GLU A 36 -15.53 -7.38 -13.36
N HIS A 37 -15.28 -6.68 -12.26
CA HIS A 37 -13.96 -6.60 -11.64
C HIS A 37 -13.46 -7.97 -11.14
N TYR A 38 -14.35 -8.81 -10.61
CA TYR A 38 -14.03 -10.17 -10.18
C TYR A 38 -13.61 -11.08 -11.34
N LEU A 39 -14.26 -10.92 -12.50
CA LEU A 39 -13.95 -11.69 -13.70
C LEU A 39 -12.66 -11.22 -14.40
N LYS A 40 -12.36 -9.92 -14.37
CA LYS A 40 -11.30 -9.31 -15.20
C LYS A 40 -10.07 -8.84 -14.44
N PHE A 41 -10.20 -8.53 -13.15
CA PHE A 41 -9.12 -7.90 -12.38
C PHE A 41 -8.72 -8.70 -11.14
N ASN A 42 -9.50 -8.72 -10.07
CA ASN A 42 -9.11 -9.42 -8.84
C ASN A 42 -10.30 -9.93 -8.02
N GLY A 43 -10.03 -10.89 -7.13
CA GLY A 43 -11.05 -11.56 -6.33
C GLY A 43 -11.51 -10.86 -5.07
N ARG A 44 -11.03 -9.65 -4.76
CA ARG A 44 -11.20 -8.97 -3.46
C ARG A 44 -12.56 -8.26 -3.35
N PHE A 45 -13.65 -9.01 -3.47
CA PHE A 45 -14.99 -8.44 -3.58
C PHE A 45 -15.40 -7.59 -2.36
N ILE A 46 -15.26 -8.10 -1.13
CA ILE A 46 -15.80 -7.44 0.07
C ILE A 46 -15.15 -6.08 0.31
N VAL A 47 -13.83 -6.01 0.23
CA VAL A 47 -13.09 -4.77 0.47
C VAL A 47 -13.34 -3.75 -0.64
N HIS A 48 -13.38 -4.16 -1.92
CA HIS A 48 -13.66 -3.25 -3.03
C HIS A 48 -15.12 -2.80 -3.09
N PHE A 49 -16.06 -3.61 -2.59
CA PHE A 49 -17.43 -3.17 -2.36
C PHE A 49 -17.47 -1.94 -1.43
N PHE A 50 -16.75 -1.99 -0.29
CA PHE A 50 -16.68 -0.85 0.62
C PHE A 50 -15.98 0.36 -0.01
N VAL A 51 -14.91 0.14 -0.79
CA VAL A 51 -14.24 1.23 -1.52
C VAL A 51 -15.23 1.95 -2.42
N GLN A 52 -15.93 1.24 -3.31
CA GLN A 52 -16.91 1.87 -4.20
C GLN A 52 -18.11 2.48 -3.46
N LEU A 53 -18.51 1.89 -2.33
CA LEU A 53 -19.56 2.46 -1.49
C LEU A 53 -19.18 3.85 -0.97
N PHE A 54 -17.94 4.04 -0.52
CA PHE A 54 -17.47 5.35 -0.06
C PHE A 54 -17.10 6.29 -1.21
N ASP A 55 -16.44 5.79 -2.25
CA ASP A 55 -16.03 6.59 -3.40
C ASP A 55 -17.23 7.11 -4.19
N GLY A 56 -18.17 6.24 -4.53
CA GLY A 56 -19.33 6.55 -5.36
C GLY A 56 -20.49 7.18 -4.58
N ILE A 57 -20.84 6.63 -3.42
CA ILE A 57 -22.15 6.90 -2.79
C ILE A 57 -22.04 7.74 -1.50
N LEU A 58 -21.29 7.27 -0.50
CA LEU A 58 -21.29 7.87 0.85
C LEU A 58 -20.32 9.06 1.01
N GLY A 59 -19.34 9.16 0.13
CA GLY A 59 -18.35 10.23 0.13
C GLY A 59 -17.23 10.08 1.18
N LYS A 60 -16.22 10.94 1.01
CA LYS A 60 -14.99 10.91 1.81
C LYS A 60 -15.20 11.22 3.29
N ASP A 61 -16.15 12.11 3.63
CA ASP A 61 -16.38 12.50 5.02
C ASP A 61 -16.97 11.35 5.84
N CYS A 62 -17.90 10.59 5.25
CA CYS A 62 -18.42 9.37 5.85
C CYS A 62 -17.30 8.33 6.05
N PHE A 63 -16.46 8.12 5.02
CA PHE A 63 -15.29 7.26 5.13
C PHE A 63 -14.37 7.68 6.27
N ASN A 64 -14.05 8.97 6.41
CA ASN A 64 -13.14 9.46 7.45
C ASN A 64 -13.65 9.09 8.86
N LEU A 65 -14.95 9.22 9.10
CA LEU A 65 -15.58 8.85 10.36
C LEU A 65 -15.52 7.33 10.59
N VAL A 66 -16.01 6.54 9.63
CA VAL A 66 -16.07 5.08 9.75
C VAL A 66 -14.67 4.47 9.85
N ASN A 67 -13.71 4.91 9.04
CA ASN A 67 -12.33 4.44 9.07
C ASN A 67 -11.66 4.72 10.43
N THR A 68 -12.03 5.81 11.09
CA THR A 68 -11.56 6.11 12.45
C THR A 68 -12.08 5.07 13.46
N PHE A 69 -13.36 4.71 13.36
CA PHE A 69 -13.91 3.63 14.18
C PHE A 69 -13.27 2.28 13.89
N VAL A 70 -13.05 1.94 12.62
CA VAL A 70 -12.37 0.69 12.24
C VAL A 70 -10.93 0.65 12.76
N PHE A 71 -10.21 1.78 12.72
CA PHE A 71 -8.87 1.86 13.33
C PHE A 71 -8.89 1.64 14.83
N ILE A 72 -9.86 2.21 15.55
CA ILE A 72 -10.04 1.96 16.99
C ILE A 72 -10.36 0.48 17.23
N SER A 73 -11.31 -0.09 16.46
CA SER A 73 -11.66 -1.51 16.54
C SER A 73 -10.48 -2.43 16.25
N PHE A 74 -9.60 -2.05 15.31
CA PHE A 74 -8.36 -2.78 15.02
C PHE A 74 -7.45 -2.84 16.24
N VAL A 75 -7.16 -1.68 16.86
CA VAL A 75 -6.30 -1.60 18.05
C VAL A 75 -6.91 -2.35 19.23
N VAL A 76 -8.23 -2.22 19.44
CA VAL A 76 -8.95 -2.95 20.49
C VAL A 76 -8.93 -4.46 20.22
N ALA A 77 -9.21 -4.91 19.00
CA ALA A 77 -9.21 -6.32 18.63
C ALA A 77 -7.81 -6.94 18.79
N LEU A 78 -6.76 -6.19 18.46
CA LEU A 78 -5.37 -6.57 18.69
C LEU A 78 -5.09 -6.72 20.20
N ALA A 79 -5.46 -5.73 21.02
CA ALA A 79 -5.30 -5.79 22.47
C ALA A 79 -6.08 -6.96 23.12
N LEU A 80 -7.31 -7.22 22.67
CA LEU A 80 -8.13 -8.35 23.13
C LEU A 80 -7.52 -9.70 22.76
N ASN A 81 -6.97 -9.82 21.56
CA ASN A 81 -6.28 -11.04 21.13
C ASN A 81 -5.03 -11.33 21.96
N LEU A 82 -4.44 -10.30 22.56
CA LEU A 82 -3.28 -10.36 23.44
C LEU A 82 -3.63 -10.43 24.92
N ARG A 83 -4.91 -10.46 25.31
CA ARG A 83 -5.32 -10.36 26.73
C ARG A 83 -4.80 -11.50 27.61
N THR A 84 -4.58 -12.68 27.03
CA THR A 84 -3.94 -13.82 27.70
C THR A 84 -2.47 -13.59 28.01
N HIS A 85 -1.85 -12.62 27.34
CA HIS A 85 -0.43 -12.29 27.43
C HIS A 85 -0.22 -10.97 28.20
N ILE A 86 -0.93 -9.90 27.81
CA ILE A 86 -0.87 -8.58 28.45
C ILE A 86 -2.27 -8.25 28.99
N GLN A 87 -2.43 -8.30 30.31
CA GLN A 87 -3.73 -8.09 30.95
C GLN A 87 -4.28 -6.67 30.75
N SER A 88 -3.40 -5.66 30.78
CA SER A 88 -3.79 -4.26 30.60
C SER A 88 -3.98 -3.92 29.12
N MET A 89 -5.23 -3.67 28.74
CA MET A 89 -5.59 -3.21 27.39
C MET A 89 -4.91 -1.89 27.04
N PHE A 90 -4.70 -0.99 28.01
CA PHE A 90 -4.02 0.27 27.78
C PHE A 90 -2.56 0.05 27.38
N ILE A 91 -1.84 -0.82 28.09
CA ILE A 91 -0.43 -1.11 27.82
C ILE A 91 -0.26 -1.74 26.43
N SER A 92 -1.05 -2.78 26.12
CA SER A 92 -0.99 -3.43 24.81
C SER A 92 -1.36 -2.49 23.67
N SER A 93 -2.36 -1.62 23.86
CA SER A 93 -2.75 -0.60 22.87
C SER A 93 -1.66 0.45 22.67
N SER A 94 -1.00 0.94 23.73
CA SER A 94 0.09 1.91 23.62
C SER A 94 1.29 1.35 22.85
N ILE A 95 1.71 0.11 23.16
CA ILE A 95 2.82 -0.53 22.43
C ILE A 95 2.44 -0.78 20.97
N ALA A 96 1.20 -1.21 20.72
CA ALA A 96 0.70 -1.42 19.36
C ALA A 96 0.70 -0.12 18.55
N LEU A 97 0.19 0.99 19.10
CA LEU A 97 0.21 2.29 18.45
C LEU A 97 1.63 2.74 18.13
N PHE A 98 2.56 2.53 19.06
CA PHE A 98 3.97 2.81 18.83
C PHE A 98 4.54 2.00 17.66
N LEU A 99 4.29 0.68 17.63
CA LEU A 99 4.75 -0.18 16.53
C LEU A 99 4.10 0.20 15.19
N ILE A 100 2.82 0.55 15.16
CA ILE A 100 2.12 1.00 13.96
C ILE A 100 2.76 2.29 13.43
N PHE A 101 2.93 3.31 14.27
CA PHE A 101 3.46 4.62 13.86
C PHE A 101 4.93 4.55 13.43
N PHE A 102 5.76 3.73 14.08
CA PHE A 102 7.21 3.73 13.85
C PHE A 102 7.73 2.57 13.02
N PHE A 103 7.07 1.41 13.05
CA PHE A 103 7.58 0.20 12.41
C PHE A 103 6.75 -0.27 11.22
N ILE A 104 5.43 -0.05 11.15
CA ILE A 104 4.67 -0.48 9.96
C ILE A 104 5.00 0.38 8.73
N PRO A 105 5.55 -0.19 7.65
CA PRO A 105 5.90 0.59 6.46
C PRO A 105 4.64 1.12 5.77
N GLY A 106 4.76 2.30 5.14
CA GLY A 106 3.69 2.86 4.31
C GLY A 106 2.39 3.15 5.05
N LEU A 107 2.44 3.65 6.29
CA LEU A 107 1.26 3.91 7.13
C LEU A 107 0.16 4.69 6.39
N GLN A 108 0.53 5.73 5.64
CA GLN A 108 -0.44 6.48 4.82
C GLN A 108 -1.17 5.64 3.79
N ASN A 109 -0.54 4.61 3.24
CA ASN A 109 -1.11 3.72 2.22
C ASN A 109 -1.98 2.62 2.83
N VAL A 110 -1.79 2.31 4.10
CA VAL A 110 -2.41 1.16 4.76
C VAL A 110 -3.55 1.59 5.68
N PHE A 111 -3.43 2.74 6.35
CA PHE A 111 -4.38 3.17 7.38
C PHE A 111 -5.16 4.45 7.03
N LEU A 112 -4.62 5.32 6.16
CA LEU A 112 -5.20 6.65 5.89
C LEU A 112 -5.85 6.76 4.51
N TRP A 113 -5.16 6.31 3.47
CA TRP A 113 -5.66 6.26 2.09
C TRP A 113 -6.89 5.35 2.02
N MET A 114 -7.97 5.78 1.37
CA MET A 114 -9.26 5.09 1.42
C MET A 114 -9.23 3.69 0.82
N SER A 115 -8.88 3.55 -0.46
CA SER A 115 -8.75 2.23 -1.10
C SER A 115 -7.77 1.33 -0.35
N GLY A 116 -6.67 1.91 0.15
CA GLY A 116 -5.67 1.20 0.94
C GLY A 116 -6.19 0.72 2.30
N ALA A 117 -6.90 1.57 3.04
CA ALA A 117 -7.44 1.25 4.35
C ALA A 117 -8.50 0.15 4.28
N CYS A 118 -9.41 0.21 3.31
CA CYS A 118 -10.35 -0.88 3.07
C CYS A 118 -9.63 -2.19 2.70
N ASN A 119 -8.58 -2.13 1.89
CA ASN A 119 -7.82 -3.32 1.48
C ASN A 119 -6.94 -3.92 2.60
N TYR A 120 -6.44 -3.11 3.53
CA TYR A 120 -5.46 -3.57 4.52
C TYR A 120 -5.95 -3.45 5.96
N LEU A 121 -6.24 -2.24 6.45
CA LEU A 121 -6.70 -2.02 7.82
C LEU A 121 -8.02 -2.79 8.08
N TRP A 122 -9.00 -2.65 7.20
CA TRP A 122 -10.30 -3.29 7.40
C TRP A 122 -10.17 -4.81 7.31
N ALA A 123 -9.49 -5.32 6.28
CA ALA A 123 -9.20 -6.75 6.13
C ALA A 123 -8.46 -7.33 7.36
N ALA A 124 -7.46 -6.63 7.89
CA ALA A 124 -6.76 -7.01 9.11
C ALA A 124 -7.69 -7.01 10.33
N THR A 125 -8.58 -6.02 10.43
CA THR A 125 -9.60 -5.94 11.50
C THR A 125 -10.56 -7.11 11.43
N PHE A 126 -11.04 -7.49 10.24
CA PHE A 126 -11.90 -8.66 10.04
C PHE A 126 -11.22 -9.95 10.49
N VAL A 127 -9.93 -10.14 10.16
CA VAL A 127 -9.18 -11.34 10.56
C VAL A 127 -8.88 -11.36 12.06
N LEU A 128 -8.57 -10.22 12.69
CA LEU A 128 -8.40 -10.16 14.14
C LEU A 128 -9.71 -10.43 14.89
N SER A 129 -10.84 -9.90 14.38
CA SER A 129 -12.18 -10.18 14.90
C SER A 129 -12.55 -11.66 14.73
N PHE A 130 -12.24 -12.25 13.58
CA PHE A 130 -12.39 -13.69 13.34
C PHE A 130 -11.64 -14.53 14.39
N ASN A 131 -10.40 -14.16 14.73
CA ASN A 131 -9.64 -14.84 15.78
C ASN A 131 -10.33 -14.74 17.16
N LEU A 132 -10.96 -13.61 17.47
CA LEU A 132 -11.75 -13.46 18.70
C LEU A 132 -12.98 -14.37 18.69
N PHE A 133 -13.68 -14.48 17.55
CA PHE A 133 -14.81 -15.38 17.41
C PHE A 133 -14.40 -16.86 17.55
N LEU A 134 -13.23 -17.26 17.05
CA LEU A 134 -12.70 -18.61 17.27
C LEU A 134 -12.45 -18.91 18.76
N LYS A 135 -12.03 -17.91 19.54
CA LYS A 135 -11.77 -18.04 20.98
C LYS A 135 -13.06 -18.05 21.82
N TYR A 136 -14.14 -17.47 21.31
CA TYR A 136 -15.40 -17.39 22.03
C TYR A 136 -16.17 -18.72 21.99
N ASP A 137 -16.72 -19.13 23.13
CA ASP A 137 -17.53 -20.35 23.23
C ASP A 137 -19.02 -20.01 23.09
N PHE A 138 -19.56 -20.23 21.90
CA PHE A 138 -20.96 -19.97 21.60
C PHE A 138 -21.85 -21.06 22.20
N LYS A 139 -22.75 -20.69 23.11
CA LYS A 139 -23.63 -21.67 23.80
C LYS A 139 -24.90 -22.00 23.02
N SER A 140 -25.31 -21.16 22.07
CA SER A 140 -26.59 -21.28 21.37
C SER A 140 -26.43 -21.60 19.89
N LYS A 141 -27.17 -22.61 19.43
CA LYS A 141 -27.24 -23.03 18.01
C LYS A 141 -27.82 -21.96 17.09
N LEU A 142 -28.55 -20.96 17.61
CA LEU A 142 -29.10 -19.86 16.80
C LEU A 142 -28.01 -19.03 16.11
N TRP A 143 -26.78 -19.03 16.62
CA TRP A 143 -25.66 -18.30 16.04
C TRP A 143 -25.02 -19.00 14.84
N ILE A 144 -25.33 -20.28 14.58
CA ILE A 144 -24.67 -21.08 13.54
C ILE A 144 -24.76 -20.42 12.14
N PRO A 145 -25.93 -19.96 11.65
CA PRO A 145 -26.01 -19.29 10.35
C PRO A 145 -25.18 -18.01 10.30
N ALA A 146 -25.22 -17.20 11.36
CA ALA A 146 -24.47 -15.96 11.45
C ALA A 146 -22.95 -16.22 11.45
N LEU A 147 -22.48 -17.23 12.20
CA LEU A 147 -21.07 -17.62 12.23
C LEU A 147 -20.56 -18.09 10.86
N PHE A 148 -21.38 -18.82 10.12
CA PHE A 148 -21.03 -19.23 8.77
C PHE A 148 -20.83 -18.03 7.83
N VAL A 149 -21.78 -17.08 7.85
CA VAL A 149 -21.70 -15.84 7.04
C VAL A 149 -20.52 -14.96 7.47
N ILE A 150 -20.30 -14.79 8.78
CA ILE A 150 -19.14 -14.08 9.33
C ILE A 150 -17.84 -14.73 8.84
N GLY A 151 -17.77 -16.05 8.85
CA GLY A 151 -16.65 -16.80 8.29
C GLY A 151 -16.39 -16.41 6.84
N ILE A 152 -17.41 -16.49 5.97
CA ILE A 152 -17.28 -16.13 4.54
C ILE A 152 -16.76 -14.70 4.37
N ILE A 153 -17.36 -13.74 5.08
CA ILE A 153 -16.94 -12.34 5.02
C ILE A 153 -15.47 -12.20 5.44
N CYS A 154 -15.05 -12.80 6.56
CA CYS A 154 -13.67 -12.73 7.03
C CYS A 154 -12.66 -13.43 6.10
N GLY A 155 -13.07 -14.49 5.40
CA GLY A 155 -12.23 -15.21 4.44
C GLY A 155 -12.09 -14.50 3.09
N TRP A 156 -13.14 -13.81 2.64
CA TRP A 156 -13.21 -13.14 1.33
C TRP A 156 -12.67 -11.70 1.36
N GLN A 157 -11.52 -11.51 2.00
CA GLN A 157 -10.87 -10.21 2.17
C GLN A 157 -9.65 -10.10 1.22
N HIS A 158 -8.49 -9.73 1.76
CA HIS A 158 -7.24 -9.57 1.04
C HIS A 158 -6.40 -10.86 1.09
N GLU A 159 -5.89 -11.32 -0.05
CA GLU A 159 -5.27 -12.64 -0.22
C GLU A 159 -4.04 -12.83 0.67
N GLY A 160 -3.17 -11.82 0.77
CA GLY A 160 -2.02 -11.87 1.69
C GLY A 160 -2.45 -12.11 3.15
N ILE A 161 -3.50 -11.43 3.62
CA ILE A 161 -3.93 -11.57 5.01
C ILE A 161 -4.63 -12.93 5.21
N THR A 162 -5.62 -13.26 4.38
CA THR A 162 -6.51 -14.41 4.63
C THR A 162 -5.89 -15.75 4.25
N ILE A 163 -5.10 -15.85 3.17
CA ILE A 163 -4.44 -17.10 2.78
C ILE A 163 -3.36 -17.46 3.79
N GLY A 164 -2.52 -16.49 4.17
CA GLY A 164 -1.46 -16.69 5.15
C GLY A 164 -2.03 -17.10 6.52
N TYR A 165 -3.00 -16.34 7.02
CA TYR A 165 -3.66 -16.65 8.29
C TYR A 165 -4.43 -17.98 8.24
N GLY A 166 -5.19 -18.22 7.17
CA GLY A 166 -5.93 -19.46 6.95
C GLY A 166 -5.04 -20.69 6.95
N THR A 167 -3.90 -20.63 6.25
CA THR A 167 -2.90 -21.71 6.26
C THR A 167 -2.39 -21.98 7.68
N GLY A 168 -2.14 -20.92 8.46
CA GLY A 168 -1.77 -21.04 9.87
C GLY A 168 -2.86 -21.72 10.72
N CYS A 169 -4.12 -21.31 10.55
CA CYS A 169 -5.25 -21.96 11.22
C CYS A 169 -5.38 -23.44 10.84
N LEU A 170 -5.19 -23.78 9.56
CA LEU A 170 -5.22 -25.16 9.09
C LEU A 170 -4.17 -26.01 9.82
N ILE A 171 -2.92 -25.54 9.85
CA ILE A 171 -1.81 -26.23 10.54
C ILE A 171 -2.13 -26.40 12.03
N TYR A 172 -2.57 -25.31 12.69
CA TYR A 172 -2.89 -25.32 14.12
C TYR A 172 -3.97 -26.36 14.46
N TYR A 173 -5.08 -26.38 13.73
CA TYR A 173 -6.20 -27.29 14.00
C TYR A 173 -5.95 -28.73 13.53
N ILE A 174 -5.01 -28.96 12.59
CA ILE A 174 -4.50 -30.31 12.29
C ILE A 174 -3.74 -30.88 13.49
N MET A 175 -3.00 -30.04 14.22
CA MET A 175 -2.25 -30.42 15.42
C MET A 175 -3.16 -30.53 16.67
N HIS A 176 -4.19 -29.68 16.77
CA HIS A 176 -5.07 -29.55 17.94
C HIS A 176 -6.52 -29.96 17.64
N ARG A 177 -6.73 -31.08 16.96
CA ARG A 177 -8.06 -31.52 16.47
C ARG A 177 -9.13 -31.59 17.57
N LYS A 178 -8.74 -31.91 18.80
CA LYS A 178 -9.66 -32.00 19.96
C LYS A 178 -10.27 -30.65 20.36
N GLU A 179 -9.66 -29.53 19.94
CA GLU A 179 -10.16 -28.18 20.22
C GLU A 179 -11.20 -27.71 19.20
N ILE A 180 -11.47 -28.48 18.13
CA ILE A 180 -12.48 -28.13 17.13
C ILE A 180 -13.86 -28.44 17.70
N THR A 181 -14.54 -27.39 18.16
CA THR A 181 -15.98 -27.45 18.49
C THR A 181 -16.81 -27.27 17.21
N TRP A 182 -18.09 -27.67 17.25
CA TRP A 182 -18.99 -27.51 16.11
C TRP A 182 -19.09 -26.05 15.62
N TYR A 183 -19.15 -25.09 16.54
CA TYR A 183 -19.21 -23.66 16.20
C TYR A 183 -17.94 -23.17 15.51
N ARG A 184 -16.76 -23.61 15.99
CA ARG A 184 -15.47 -23.32 15.34
C ARG A 184 -15.40 -23.94 13.96
N ALA A 185 -15.89 -25.18 13.81
CA ALA A 185 -15.93 -25.85 12.50
C ALA A 185 -16.79 -25.07 11.50
N VAL A 186 -18.01 -24.67 11.85
CA VAL A 186 -18.89 -23.86 10.99
C VAL A 186 -18.25 -22.54 10.58
N LEU A 187 -17.67 -21.83 11.55
CA LEU A 187 -16.98 -20.56 11.32
C LEU A 187 -15.77 -20.73 10.39
N LEU A 188 -14.94 -21.77 10.61
CA LEU A 188 -13.81 -22.12 9.76
C LEU A 188 -14.26 -22.52 8.35
N THR A 189 -15.33 -23.31 8.22
CA THR A 189 -15.87 -23.70 6.91
C THR A 189 -16.31 -22.48 6.12
N GLY A 190 -17.04 -21.55 6.75
CA GLY A 190 -17.37 -20.27 6.12
C GLY A 190 -16.12 -19.51 5.69
N PHE A 191 -15.11 -19.42 6.57
CA PHE A 191 -13.83 -18.77 6.25
C PHE A 191 -13.13 -19.38 5.04
N TYR A 192 -12.99 -20.70 4.97
CA TYR A 192 -12.35 -21.34 3.82
C TYR A 192 -13.18 -21.22 2.53
N ILE A 193 -14.51 -21.17 2.61
CA ILE A 193 -15.35 -20.84 1.45
C ILE A 193 -15.05 -19.41 0.97
N GLY A 194 -14.96 -18.45 1.90
CA GLY A 194 -14.58 -17.07 1.55
C GLY A 194 -13.17 -16.98 0.92
N VAL A 195 -12.20 -17.71 1.47
CA VAL A 195 -10.85 -17.81 0.88
C VAL A 195 -10.89 -18.46 -0.50
N LEU A 196 -11.71 -19.49 -0.69
CA LEU A 196 -11.88 -20.13 -1.99
C LEU A 196 -12.46 -19.13 -3.00
N MET A 197 -13.51 -18.39 -2.64
CA MET A 197 -14.09 -17.35 -3.49
C MET A 197 -13.08 -16.27 -3.88
N LEU A 198 -12.17 -15.91 -2.98
CA LEU A 198 -11.08 -14.98 -3.28
C LEU A 198 -10.09 -15.54 -4.31
N VAL A 199 -9.69 -16.80 -4.15
CA VAL A 199 -8.64 -17.45 -4.97
C VAL A 199 -9.13 -17.90 -6.34
N ILE A 200 -10.40 -18.33 -6.47
CA ILE A 200 -10.94 -18.81 -7.76
C ILE A 200 -11.29 -17.70 -8.74
N SER A 201 -11.11 -16.43 -8.37
CA SER A 201 -11.40 -15.28 -9.23
C SER A 201 -10.68 -15.40 -10.58
N PRO A 202 -11.42 -15.46 -11.71
CA PRO A 202 -10.83 -15.56 -13.04
C PRO A 202 -9.87 -14.41 -13.34
N GLY A 203 -10.16 -13.20 -12.86
CA GLY A 203 -9.30 -12.03 -13.06
C GLY A 203 -7.93 -12.18 -12.41
N SER A 204 -7.89 -12.74 -11.19
CA SER A 204 -6.63 -13.05 -10.52
C SER A 204 -5.79 -14.07 -11.31
N TRP A 205 -6.42 -15.12 -11.83
CA TRP A 205 -5.75 -16.14 -12.65
C TRP A 205 -5.26 -15.58 -13.99
N HIS A 206 -6.04 -14.72 -14.64
CA HIS A 206 -5.65 -14.08 -15.89
C HIS A 206 -4.41 -13.19 -15.71
N ARG A 207 -4.37 -12.38 -14.64
CA ARG A 207 -3.18 -11.57 -14.32
C ARG A 207 -1.95 -12.41 -13.99
N LEU A 208 -2.14 -13.52 -13.28
CA LEU A 208 -1.07 -14.49 -13.03
C LEU A 208 -0.54 -15.06 -14.34
N SER A 209 -1.41 -15.44 -15.28
CA SER A 209 -1.01 -15.98 -16.59
C SER A 209 -0.34 -14.95 -17.51
N ALA A 210 -0.74 -13.67 -17.41
CA ALA A 210 -0.13 -12.58 -18.17
C ALA A 210 1.24 -12.14 -17.61
N THR A 211 1.57 -12.59 -16.39
CA THR A 211 2.90 -12.37 -15.81
C THR A 211 3.80 -13.51 -16.28
N ASP A 212 4.44 -13.35 -17.45
CA ASP A 212 5.32 -14.33 -18.14
C ASP A 212 6.57 -14.83 -17.36
N GLY A 213 6.61 -14.68 -16.04
CA GLY A 213 7.69 -15.15 -15.20
C GLY A 213 7.34 -16.48 -14.52
N ALA A 214 7.67 -17.61 -15.16
CA ALA A 214 7.87 -18.85 -14.40
C ALA A 214 8.78 -18.56 -13.19
N PHE A 215 8.50 -19.16 -12.03
CA PHE A 215 9.28 -18.96 -10.81
C PHE A 215 10.75 -19.34 -11.07
N ASN A 216 11.58 -18.34 -11.37
CA ASN A 216 12.99 -18.53 -11.67
C ASN A 216 13.81 -18.16 -10.44
N VAL A 217 14.61 -19.09 -9.93
CA VAL A 217 15.46 -18.89 -8.74
C VAL A 217 16.40 -17.69 -8.92
N THR A 218 16.84 -17.41 -10.15
CA THR A 218 17.70 -16.26 -10.46
C THR A 218 17.02 -14.90 -10.24
N SER A 219 15.68 -14.87 -10.17
CA SER A 219 14.89 -13.66 -9.94
C SER A 219 14.64 -13.34 -8.47
N LEU A 220 14.98 -14.26 -7.54
CA LEU A 220 14.77 -14.09 -6.11
C LEU A 220 15.69 -13.04 -5.48
N PRO A 221 17.00 -12.98 -5.77
CA PRO A 221 17.88 -11.97 -5.19
C PRO A 221 17.43 -10.54 -5.55
N PRO A 222 17.14 -10.19 -6.84
CA PRO A 222 16.59 -8.89 -7.17
C PRO A 222 15.29 -8.56 -6.41
N ALA A 223 14.38 -9.51 -6.25
CA ALA A 223 13.13 -9.31 -5.51
C ALA A 223 13.38 -9.01 -4.03
N LEU A 224 14.30 -9.73 -3.37
CA LEU A 224 14.70 -9.44 -1.99
C LEU A 224 15.34 -8.06 -1.84
N PHE A 225 16.18 -7.64 -2.79
CA PHE A 225 16.78 -6.30 -2.76
C PHE A 225 15.78 -5.19 -3.06
N GLN A 226 14.69 -5.50 -3.74
CA GLN A 226 13.58 -4.57 -3.92
C GLN A 226 12.71 -4.46 -2.67
N MET A 227 12.77 -5.40 -1.72
CA MET A 227 12.11 -5.32 -0.41
C MET A 227 12.82 -4.35 0.54
N ASP A 228 12.96 -3.09 0.14
CA ASP A 228 13.50 -2.03 0.98
C ASP A 228 12.57 -1.73 2.19
N ASN A 229 13.08 -1.07 3.24
CA ASN A 229 12.24 -0.54 4.31
C ASN A 229 11.32 -1.54 5.06
N ILE A 230 11.63 -2.85 5.07
CA ILE A 230 11.04 -3.82 6.01
C ILE A 230 11.57 -3.54 7.43
N ARG A 231 10.71 -3.63 8.45
CA ARG A 231 11.06 -3.14 9.80
C ARG A 231 10.66 -4.08 10.91
N THR A 232 9.41 -4.52 10.97
CA THR A 232 8.91 -5.38 12.05
C THR A 232 9.46 -6.80 11.97
N LEU A 233 9.65 -7.36 10.77
CA LEU A 233 10.22 -8.70 10.62
C LEU A 233 11.69 -8.76 11.07
N PRO A 234 12.59 -7.85 10.62
CA PRO A 234 13.94 -7.77 11.18
C PRO A 234 13.94 -7.51 12.70
N LEU A 235 13.08 -6.61 13.19
CA LEU A 235 12.95 -6.34 14.62
C LEU A 235 12.54 -7.60 15.39
N LEU A 236 11.57 -8.37 14.89
CA LEU A 236 11.14 -9.63 15.49
C LEU A 236 12.30 -10.60 15.60
N ILE A 237 13.10 -10.77 14.53
CA ILE A 237 14.25 -11.69 14.53
C ILE A 237 15.27 -11.26 15.59
N VAL A 238 15.60 -9.97 15.65
CA VAL A 238 16.53 -9.42 16.65
C VAL A 238 16.00 -9.67 18.07
N LEU A 239 14.72 -9.36 18.32
CA LEU A 239 14.11 -9.57 19.63
C LEU A 239 14.08 -11.06 20.00
N LEU A 240 13.71 -11.96 19.10
CA LEU A 240 13.75 -13.41 19.36
C LEU A 240 15.15 -13.87 19.80
N VAL A 241 16.21 -13.41 19.12
CA VAL A 241 17.60 -13.73 19.47
C VAL A 241 17.97 -13.16 20.84
N VAL A 242 17.64 -11.89 21.10
CA VAL A 242 17.93 -11.21 22.38
C VAL A 242 17.20 -11.91 23.54
N PHE A 243 15.90 -12.12 23.42
CA PHE A 243 15.08 -12.76 24.45
C PHE A 243 15.53 -14.20 24.74
N ALA A 244 15.94 -14.94 23.71
CA ALA A 244 16.48 -16.29 23.88
C ALA A 244 17.85 -16.29 24.55
N ARG A 245 18.72 -15.35 24.19
CA ARG A 245 20.04 -15.17 24.83
C ARG A 245 19.91 -14.79 26.30
N LEU A 246 18.93 -13.95 26.63
CA LEU A 246 18.58 -13.59 27.99
C LEU A 246 17.79 -14.69 28.74
N ARG A 247 17.53 -15.83 28.10
CA ARG A 247 16.76 -16.97 28.65
C ARG A 247 15.35 -16.59 29.14
N ILE A 248 14.77 -15.53 28.59
CA ILE A 248 13.40 -15.11 28.90
C ILE A 248 12.40 -16.03 28.21
N ILE A 249 12.73 -16.51 27.01
CA ILE A 249 11.88 -17.43 26.22
C ILE A 249 12.68 -18.64 25.75
N ASN A 250 11.97 -19.73 25.48
CA ASN A 250 12.45 -20.79 24.60
C ASN A 250 11.89 -20.55 23.19
N ILE A 251 12.76 -20.30 22.21
CA ILE A 251 12.34 -19.98 20.83
C ILE A 251 11.43 -21.07 20.26
N LYS A 252 11.77 -22.35 20.44
CA LYS A 252 10.99 -23.44 19.86
C LYS A 252 9.57 -23.45 20.42
N VAL A 253 9.43 -23.34 21.74
CA VAL A 253 8.12 -23.30 22.42
C VAL A 253 7.32 -22.09 21.96
N PHE A 254 7.94 -20.90 21.94
CA PHE A 254 7.28 -19.67 21.51
C PHE A 254 6.77 -19.76 20.06
N LEU A 255 7.59 -20.30 19.14
CA LEU A 255 7.18 -20.47 17.75
C LEU A 255 6.07 -21.52 17.59
N THR A 256 6.10 -22.62 18.36
CA THR A 256 5.04 -23.64 18.31
C THR A 256 3.71 -23.14 18.87
N GLU A 257 3.71 -22.37 19.95
CA GLU A 257 2.50 -21.76 20.52
C GLU A 257 1.88 -20.72 19.56
N ASN A 258 2.69 -20.11 18.70
CA ASN A 258 2.29 -19.07 17.77
C ASN A 258 2.41 -19.51 16.30
N ILE A 259 2.13 -20.79 16.04
CA ILE A 259 2.28 -21.40 14.72
C ILE A 259 1.41 -20.72 13.65
N VAL A 260 0.26 -20.18 14.04
CA VAL A 260 -0.66 -19.48 13.13
C VAL A 260 0.01 -18.24 12.53
N GLU A 261 0.55 -17.36 13.39
CA GLU A 261 1.25 -16.16 12.93
C GLU A 261 2.56 -16.50 12.22
N CYS A 262 3.29 -17.52 12.67
CA CYS A 262 4.53 -17.97 12.02
C CYS A 262 4.26 -18.44 10.58
N ALA A 263 3.26 -19.30 10.38
CA ALA A 263 2.84 -19.74 9.06
C ALA A 263 2.37 -18.57 8.19
N ALA A 264 1.61 -17.63 8.76
CA ALA A 264 1.15 -16.46 8.05
C ALA A 264 2.33 -15.58 7.57
N ILE A 265 3.36 -15.37 8.39
CA ILE A 265 4.59 -14.66 7.99
C ILE A 265 5.28 -15.40 6.85
N SER A 266 5.50 -16.72 6.98
CA SER A 266 6.22 -17.50 5.98
C SER A 266 5.52 -17.51 4.62
N ILE A 267 4.21 -17.79 4.59
CA ILE A 267 3.43 -17.83 3.35
C ILE A 267 3.39 -16.46 2.69
N ASN A 268 3.18 -15.39 3.45
CA ASN A 268 3.17 -14.03 2.90
C ASN A 268 4.54 -13.62 2.36
N PHE A 269 5.60 -13.93 3.10
CA PHE A 269 6.95 -13.61 2.66
C PHE A 269 7.27 -14.31 1.33
N LEU A 270 6.91 -15.59 1.20
CA LEU A 270 7.04 -16.35 -0.05
C LEU A 270 6.17 -15.77 -1.17
N PHE A 271 4.94 -15.33 -0.86
CA PHE A 271 4.03 -14.74 -1.83
C PHE A 271 4.57 -13.41 -2.38
N VAL A 272 5.05 -12.50 -1.53
CA VAL A 272 5.66 -11.23 -1.96
C VAL A 272 6.94 -11.49 -2.75
N LEU A 273 7.72 -12.50 -2.35
CA LEU A 273 8.92 -12.91 -3.08
C LEU A 273 8.60 -13.46 -4.48
N ALA A 274 7.55 -14.27 -4.61
CA ALA A 274 7.13 -14.86 -5.88
C ALA A 274 6.51 -13.82 -6.83
N THR A 275 5.71 -12.90 -6.30
CA THR A 275 5.04 -11.85 -7.09
C THR A 275 5.95 -10.69 -7.47
N ARG A 276 7.15 -10.60 -6.85
CA ARG A 276 8.13 -9.52 -7.06
C ARG A 276 7.53 -8.12 -6.85
N HIS A 277 6.50 -8.00 -6.02
CA HIS A 277 5.88 -6.71 -5.76
C HIS A 277 6.82 -5.82 -4.93
N ALA A 278 7.15 -4.66 -5.48
CA ALA A 278 8.04 -3.69 -4.86
C ALA A 278 7.32 -2.65 -3.98
N SER A 279 5.99 -2.68 -3.89
CA SER A 279 5.25 -1.65 -3.16
C SER A 279 5.31 -1.87 -1.65
N ALA A 280 5.46 -0.80 -0.86
CA ALA A 280 5.51 -0.89 0.59
C ALA A 280 4.25 -1.51 1.22
N HIS A 281 3.08 -1.33 0.59
CA HIS A 281 1.81 -1.88 1.07
C HIS A 281 1.67 -3.40 0.84
N SER A 282 2.34 -3.96 -0.17
CA SER A 282 2.34 -5.43 -0.40
C SER A 282 2.98 -6.20 0.76
N ARG A 283 3.90 -5.54 1.49
CA ARG A 283 4.65 -6.11 2.62
C ARG A 283 3.88 -6.06 3.94
N PHE A 284 2.78 -5.32 3.99
CA PHE A 284 2.00 -5.10 5.21
C PHE A 284 1.59 -6.40 5.90
N CYS A 285 1.23 -7.44 5.14
CA CYS A 285 0.69 -8.68 5.70
C CYS A 285 1.70 -9.40 6.61
N PHE A 286 2.93 -9.66 6.15
CA PHE A 286 3.93 -10.31 7.00
C PHE A 286 4.47 -9.36 8.07
N GLU A 287 4.48 -8.05 7.83
CA GLU A 287 4.85 -7.04 8.85
C GLU A 287 3.82 -7.00 9.99
N LEU A 288 2.53 -7.11 9.68
CA LEU A 288 1.45 -7.16 10.66
C LEU A 288 1.58 -8.38 11.57
N PHE A 289 1.75 -9.59 11.01
CA PHE A 289 1.90 -10.79 11.83
C PHE A 289 3.22 -10.78 12.61
N SER A 290 4.29 -10.20 12.06
CA SER A 290 5.54 -9.99 12.78
C SER A 290 5.35 -9.05 13.97
N MET A 291 4.60 -7.96 13.80
CA MET A 291 4.23 -7.03 14.86
C MET A 291 3.40 -7.72 15.96
N ILE A 292 2.45 -8.59 15.60
CA ILE A 292 1.66 -9.36 16.57
C ILE A 292 2.57 -10.26 17.42
N LEU A 293 3.56 -10.93 16.81
CA LEU A 293 4.53 -11.73 17.56
C LEU A 293 5.43 -10.86 18.47
N ILE A 294 5.85 -9.68 18.01
CA ILE A 294 6.59 -8.72 18.85
C ILE A 294 5.77 -8.33 20.09
N LEU A 295 4.47 -8.06 19.92
CA LEU A 295 3.59 -7.75 21.03
C LEU A 295 3.44 -8.91 22.02
N LYS A 296 3.36 -10.16 21.53
CA LYS A 296 3.39 -11.35 22.37
C LYS A 296 4.75 -11.52 23.08
N LEU A 297 5.88 -11.18 22.46
CA LEU A 297 7.17 -11.20 23.15
C LEU A 297 7.24 -10.22 24.32
N PHE A 298 6.65 -9.03 24.15
CA PHE A 298 6.60 -8.03 25.23
C PHE A 298 5.78 -8.47 26.44
N SER A 299 4.95 -9.52 26.34
CA SER A 299 4.25 -10.06 27.51
C SER A 299 5.14 -10.82 28.49
N TYR A 300 6.32 -11.27 28.05
CA TYR A 300 7.27 -11.96 28.92
C TYR A 300 8.09 -10.99 29.78
N VAL A 301 7.87 -9.68 29.66
CA VAL A 301 8.58 -8.66 30.44
C VAL A 301 7.58 -7.72 31.10
N SER A 302 7.86 -7.33 32.34
CA SER A 302 7.13 -6.27 33.02
C SER A 302 7.57 -4.90 32.50
N ILE A 303 6.71 -4.25 31.71
CA ILE A 303 6.99 -2.91 31.20
C ILE A 303 6.57 -1.89 32.26
N LYS A 304 7.54 -1.14 32.78
CA LYS A 304 7.30 -0.05 33.73
C LYS A 304 6.46 1.05 33.08
N SER A 305 5.54 1.65 33.85
CA SER A 305 4.65 2.73 33.40
C SER A 305 5.38 3.93 32.80
N ILE A 306 6.58 4.25 33.29
CA ILE A 306 7.41 5.33 32.76
C ILE A 306 7.74 5.14 31.26
N TRP A 307 7.98 3.91 30.81
CA TRP A 307 8.28 3.64 29.40
C TRP A 307 7.04 3.80 28.52
N ILE A 308 5.86 3.46 29.04
CA ILE A 308 4.58 3.70 28.37
C ILE A 308 4.31 5.20 28.26
N LEU A 309 4.59 5.96 29.33
CA LEU A 309 4.47 7.42 29.32
C LEU A 309 5.40 8.05 28.29
N ILE A 310 6.68 7.66 28.27
CA ILE A 310 7.67 8.15 27.29
C ILE A 310 7.23 7.81 25.86
N SER A 311 6.77 6.58 25.62
CA SER A 311 6.28 6.12 24.31
C SER A 311 5.09 6.96 23.83
N ASN A 312 4.10 7.20 24.69
CA ASN A 312 2.94 8.04 24.38
C ASN A 312 3.32 9.51 24.19
N GLY A 313 4.27 10.04 24.97
CA GLY A 313 4.81 11.38 24.80
C GLY A 313 5.51 11.56 23.44
N PHE A 314 6.27 10.55 23.00
CA PHE A 314 6.91 10.55 21.69
C PHE A 314 5.90 10.43 20.53
N LEU A 315 4.85 9.63 20.70
CA LEU A 315 3.73 9.56 19.76
C LEU A 315 3.03 10.91 19.61
N LEU A 316 2.78 11.61 20.73
CA LEU A 316 2.17 12.93 20.73
C LEU A 316 3.09 13.94 20.01
N LEU A 317 4.38 13.97 20.34
CA LEU A 317 5.36 14.84 19.68
C LEU A 317 5.43 14.58 18.17
N MET A 318 5.45 13.31 17.75
CA MET A 318 5.47 12.99 16.32
C MET A 318 4.19 13.43 15.63
N THR A 319 3.05 13.25 16.27
CA THR A 319 1.76 13.70 15.74
C THR A 319 1.72 15.22 15.56
N THR A 320 2.26 16.01 16.51
CA THR A 320 2.31 17.46 16.38
C THR A 320 3.23 17.94 15.24
N LEU A 321 4.32 17.21 14.96
CA LEU A 321 5.20 17.50 13.82
C LEU A 321 4.57 17.16 12.47
N ILE A 322 3.74 16.10 12.41
CA ILE A 322 3.12 15.61 11.17
C ILE A 322 1.92 16.47 10.74
N ILE A 323 1.10 16.95 11.69
CA ILE A 323 -0.15 17.65 11.39
C ILE A 323 0.04 18.86 10.46
N PRO A 324 1.00 19.79 10.67
CA PRO A 324 1.21 20.93 9.77
C PRO A 324 1.53 20.52 8.33
N GLN A 325 2.26 19.43 8.15
CA GLN A 325 2.60 18.92 6.81
C GLN A 325 1.38 18.30 6.12
N GLN A 326 0.55 17.57 6.87
CA GLN A 326 -0.72 17.07 6.35
C GLN A 326 -1.70 18.20 6.00
N ILE A 327 -1.77 19.27 6.79
CA ILE A 327 -2.60 20.44 6.49
C ILE A 327 -2.13 21.09 5.18
N ARG A 328 -0.82 21.28 5.01
CA ARG A 328 -0.26 21.85 3.77
C ARG A 328 -0.62 20.99 2.55
N ASN A 329 -0.47 19.68 2.68
CA ASN A 329 -0.85 18.71 1.66
C ASN A 329 -2.34 18.74 1.32
N TYR A 330 -3.19 18.79 2.34
CA TYR A 330 -4.64 18.92 2.15
C TYR A 330 -5.03 20.24 1.47
N ASN A 331 -4.41 21.35 1.86
CA ASN A 331 -4.66 22.66 1.25
C ASN A 331 -4.19 22.71 -0.22
N ASN A 332 -3.11 22.02 -0.57
CA ASN A 332 -2.69 21.84 -1.97
C ASN A 332 -3.73 21.04 -2.76
N TYR A 333 -4.18 19.91 -2.20
CA TYR A 333 -5.24 19.10 -2.80
C TYR A 333 -6.53 19.89 -3.04
N GLN A 334 -6.99 20.67 -2.06
CA GLN A 334 -8.18 21.50 -2.19
C GLN A 334 -8.02 22.59 -3.27
N ARG A 335 -6.84 23.21 -3.37
CA ARG A 335 -6.54 24.15 -4.46
C ARG A 335 -6.54 23.48 -5.83
N CYS A 336 -6.04 22.26 -5.95
CA CYS A 336 -6.09 21.50 -7.20
C CYS A 336 -7.55 21.23 -7.60
N LEU A 337 -8.37 20.74 -6.66
CA LEU A 337 -9.81 20.51 -6.91
C LEU A 337 -10.55 21.78 -7.30
N HIS A 338 -10.26 22.89 -6.62
CA HIS A 338 -10.85 24.18 -6.95
C HIS A 338 -10.47 24.62 -8.37
N GLN A 339 -9.19 24.51 -8.75
CA GLN A 339 -8.74 24.81 -10.11
C GLN A 339 -9.43 23.91 -11.15
N ILE A 340 -9.55 22.61 -10.89
CA ILE A 340 -10.23 21.66 -11.79
C ILE A 340 -11.70 22.04 -11.98
N ALA A 341 -12.39 22.41 -10.90
CA ALA A 341 -13.80 22.76 -10.94
C ALA A 341 -14.08 24.15 -11.55
N SER A 342 -13.16 25.11 -11.38
CA SER A 342 -13.39 26.53 -11.75
C SER A 342 -12.72 26.98 -13.05
N ASN A 343 -11.50 26.51 -13.34
CA ASN A 343 -10.72 26.99 -14.49
C ASN A 343 -10.93 26.11 -15.71
N LYS A 344 -11.22 26.68 -16.88
CA LYS A 344 -11.29 25.92 -18.16
C LYS A 344 -9.92 25.47 -18.71
N SER A 345 -8.81 25.79 -18.05
CA SER A 345 -7.47 25.39 -18.49
C SER A 345 -7.23 23.89 -18.30
N GLU A 346 -6.54 23.25 -19.24
CA GLU A 346 -6.08 21.85 -19.08
C GLU A 346 -5.02 21.73 -17.97
N ILE A 347 -4.25 22.79 -17.73
CA ILE A 347 -3.18 22.79 -16.73
C ILE A 347 -3.75 23.11 -15.36
N VAL A 348 -3.41 22.27 -14.38
CA VAL A 348 -3.71 22.43 -12.96
C VAL A 348 -2.40 22.50 -12.20
N LEU A 349 -2.21 23.60 -11.49
CA LEU A 349 -0.95 23.90 -10.82
C LEU A 349 -0.97 23.34 -9.39
N THR A 350 0.15 22.73 -9.02
CA THR A 350 0.34 22.01 -7.76
C THR A 350 1.52 22.58 -7.00
N ASP A 351 1.45 22.61 -5.67
CA ASP A 351 2.60 23.01 -4.86
C ASP A 351 3.63 21.90 -4.73
N ASP A 352 4.92 22.27 -4.76
CA ASP A 352 6.00 21.39 -4.36
C ASP A 352 6.08 21.28 -2.85
N ILE A 353 5.40 20.28 -2.30
CA ILE A 353 5.45 20.00 -0.87
C ILE A 353 6.68 19.14 -0.58
N GLU A 354 7.77 19.79 -0.20
CA GLU A 354 8.90 19.10 0.42
C GLU A 354 8.49 18.59 1.81
N CYS A 355 8.28 17.28 1.89
CA CYS A 355 7.99 16.60 3.14
C CYS A 355 9.30 16.12 3.77
N HIS A 356 9.53 16.47 5.04
CA HIS A 356 10.69 15.95 5.77
C HIS A 356 10.66 14.41 5.78
N PHE A 357 11.82 13.76 5.68
CA PHE A 357 11.89 12.30 5.48
C PHE A 357 11.15 11.49 6.55
N LEU A 358 11.14 11.96 7.80
CA LEU A 358 10.40 11.34 8.91
C LEU A 358 8.88 11.38 8.71
N CYS A 359 8.39 12.42 8.05
CA CYS A 359 6.96 12.66 7.84
C CYS A 359 6.44 12.06 6.53
N LYS A 360 7.32 11.75 5.56
CA LYS A 360 6.98 11.22 4.22
C LYS A 360 6.13 9.96 4.25
N ARG A 361 6.16 9.19 5.34
CA ARG A 361 5.35 7.97 5.55
C ARG A 361 3.91 8.22 6.02
N PHE A 362 3.61 9.45 6.43
CA PHE A 362 2.31 9.88 6.95
C PHE A 362 1.60 10.85 6.00
N VAL A 363 2.27 11.36 4.97
CA VAL A 363 1.74 12.32 4.00
C VAL A 363 1.66 11.65 2.62
N ARG A 364 0.44 11.33 2.18
CA ARG A 364 0.19 10.88 0.82
C ARG A 364 -0.04 12.11 -0.07
N ASP A 365 0.92 12.39 -0.94
CA ASP A 365 0.78 13.46 -1.94
C ASP A 365 -0.37 13.11 -2.90
N PHE A 366 -1.12 14.13 -3.29
CA PHE A 366 -2.15 14.05 -4.32
C PHE A 366 -1.53 13.73 -5.69
N ARG A 367 -0.33 14.27 -5.95
CA ARG A 367 0.54 13.83 -7.03
C ARG A 367 1.12 12.50 -6.62
N MET A 368 0.92 11.44 -7.39
CA MET A 368 1.63 10.18 -7.12
C MET A 368 3.09 10.25 -7.58
N SER A 369 3.78 11.37 -7.33
CA SER A 369 5.19 11.53 -7.64
C SER A 369 6.04 11.13 -6.44
N ASN A 370 6.34 9.85 -6.32
CA ASN A 370 7.63 9.40 -5.83
C ASN A 370 7.93 8.01 -6.40
N ASP A 371 8.79 8.02 -7.42
CA ASP A 371 9.73 6.96 -7.75
C ASP A 371 9.30 5.86 -8.74
N LEU A 372 8.00 5.56 -8.93
CA LEU A 372 7.57 4.50 -9.88
C LEU A 372 6.25 4.73 -10.65
N ASP A 373 5.49 5.80 -10.37
CA ASP A 373 4.05 5.88 -10.73
C ASP A 373 3.66 6.99 -11.71
N PHE A 374 4.59 7.60 -12.45
CA PHE A 374 4.26 8.60 -13.50
C PHE A 374 3.27 8.08 -14.58
N HIS A 375 3.15 6.76 -14.75
CA HIS A 375 2.15 6.14 -15.64
C HIS A 375 0.71 6.25 -15.09
N PHE A 376 0.55 6.30 -13.77
CA PHE A 376 -0.73 6.45 -13.09
C PHE A 376 -1.18 7.90 -13.00
N GLU A 377 -0.29 8.89 -13.17
CA GLU A 377 -0.70 10.30 -13.23
C GLU A 377 -1.58 10.55 -14.45
N PHE A 378 -1.21 10.09 -15.66
CA PHE A 378 -2.07 10.23 -16.84
C PHE A 378 -3.39 9.44 -16.76
N MET A 379 -3.38 8.23 -16.18
CA MET A 379 -4.63 7.48 -15.98
C MET A 379 -5.51 8.10 -14.90
N GLY A 380 -4.92 8.61 -13.82
CA GLY A 380 -5.63 9.25 -12.72
C GLY A 380 -6.22 10.59 -13.12
N GLU A 381 -5.47 11.41 -13.85
CA GLU A 381 -5.94 12.64 -14.47
C GLU A 381 -7.16 12.41 -15.36
N ARG A 382 -7.17 11.29 -16.11
CA ARG A 382 -8.34 10.92 -16.93
C ARG A 382 -9.57 10.63 -16.08
N TRP A 383 -9.45 9.90 -14.98
CA TRP A 383 -10.59 9.62 -14.10
C TRP A 383 -11.11 10.88 -13.39
N ILE A 384 -10.18 11.72 -12.92
CA ILE A 384 -10.50 13.03 -12.35
C ILE A 384 -11.19 13.89 -13.41
N GLY A 385 -10.65 13.94 -14.63
CA GLY A 385 -11.21 14.67 -15.76
C GLY A 385 -12.62 14.24 -16.09
N ASN A 386 -12.83 12.94 -16.27
CA ASN A 386 -14.16 12.37 -16.52
C ASN A 386 -15.16 12.73 -15.42
N TYR A 387 -14.73 12.74 -14.15
CA TYR A 387 -15.60 13.07 -13.01
C TYR A 387 -16.05 14.54 -13.04
N PHE A 388 -15.15 15.45 -13.41
CA PHE A 388 -15.44 16.88 -13.53
C PHE A 388 -15.88 17.29 -14.95
N HIS A 389 -16.17 16.34 -15.85
CA HIS A 389 -16.53 16.57 -17.25
C HIS A 389 -15.50 17.42 -18.01
N ARG A 390 -14.23 17.02 -17.92
CA ARG A 390 -13.06 17.64 -18.55
C ARG A 390 -12.37 16.65 -19.47
N ASP A 391 -12.16 17.07 -20.72
CA ASP A 391 -11.52 16.24 -21.75
C ASP A 391 -10.06 15.91 -21.41
N LYS A 392 -9.32 16.89 -20.90
CA LYS A 392 -7.93 16.73 -20.48
C LYS A 392 -7.59 17.59 -19.26
N ILE A 393 -6.90 16.98 -18.30
CA ILE A 393 -6.32 17.64 -17.13
C ILE A 393 -4.87 17.21 -17.07
N ARG A 394 -3.96 18.13 -16.74
CA ARG A 394 -2.54 17.87 -16.52
C ARG A 394 -2.07 18.56 -15.24
N LEU A 395 -1.55 17.79 -14.30
CA LEU A 395 -1.01 18.28 -13.03
C LEU A 395 0.45 18.66 -13.21
N ILE A 396 0.79 19.92 -12.96
CA ILE A 396 2.17 20.43 -13.09
C ILE A 396 2.56 21.13 -11.80
N SER A 397 3.81 20.95 -11.37
CA SER A 397 4.37 21.77 -10.29
C SER A 397 4.33 23.26 -10.67
N GLN A 398 3.88 24.10 -9.75
CA GLN A 398 3.86 25.55 -9.91
C GLN A 398 5.27 26.11 -10.15
N ASN A 399 6.29 25.58 -9.47
CA ASN A 399 7.67 26.03 -9.66
C ASN A 399 8.19 25.64 -11.04
N LEU A 400 7.93 24.39 -11.47
CA LEU A 400 8.31 23.93 -12.81
C LEU A 400 7.61 24.75 -13.90
N TYR A 401 6.31 25.00 -13.75
CA TYR A 401 5.56 25.84 -14.67
C TYR A 401 6.14 27.25 -14.75
N ASN A 402 6.42 27.87 -13.60
CA ASN A 402 7.02 29.21 -13.54
C ASN A 402 8.41 29.25 -14.17
N ASP A 403 9.24 28.23 -13.95
CA ASP A 403 10.57 28.14 -14.56
C ASP A 403 10.47 28.02 -16.09
N ILE A 404 9.57 27.19 -16.61
CA ILE A 404 9.33 27.05 -18.06
C ILE A 404 8.88 28.39 -18.65
N VAL A 405 7.96 29.09 -17.99
CA VAL A 405 7.42 30.38 -18.46
C VAL A 405 8.46 31.50 -18.38
N ASN A 406 9.20 31.60 -17.28
CA ASN A 406 10.11 32.71 -17.03
C ASN A 406 11.49 32.51 -17.68
N LYS A 407 11.92 31.26 -17.87
CA LYS A 407 13.24 30.90 -18.39
C LYS A 407 13.15 29.86 -19.52
N PRO A 408 12.39 30.11 -20.59
CA PRO A 408 12.16 29.12 -21.65
C PRO A 408 13.45 28.68 -22.36
N SER A 409 14.50 29.50 -22.37
CA SER A 409 15.80 29.17 -22.94
C SER A 409 16.47 27.97 -22.26
N GLU A 410 16.24 27.76 -20.96
CA GLU A 410 16.80 26.62 -20.21
C GLU A 410 16.19 25.28 -20.62
N PHE A 411 15.02 25.30 -21.27
CA PHE A 411 14.28 24.11 -21.70
C PHE A 411 14.41 23.84 -23.20
N ARG A 412 15.20 24.61 -23.97
CA ARG A 412 15.46 24.30 -25.39
C ARG A 412 16.18 22.95 -25.58
N GLN A 413 16.98 22.57 -24.58
CA GLN A 413 17.60 21.26 -24.48
C GLN A 413 17.02 20.51 -23.29
N TRP A 414 17.35 19.22 -23.17
CA TRP A 414 16.89 18.41 -22.04
C TRP A 414 17.37 19.00 -20.71
N ASN A 415 16.42 19.35 -19.86
CA ASN A 415 16.71 19.76 -18.50
C ASN A 415 16.86 18.51 -17.60
N PHE A 416 18.09 18.26 -17.13
CA PHE A 416 18.42 17.15 -16.24
C PHE A 416 18.43 17.54 -14.75
N SER A 417 17.93 18.72 -14.38
CA SER A 417 17.95 19.21 -12.99
C SER A 417 17.24 18.25 -12.03
N ASP A 418 17.90 17.90 -10.92
CA ASP A 418 17.32 17.06 -9.86
C ASP A 418 16.20 17.74 -9.06
N SER A 419 15.96 19.03 -9.28
CA SER A 419 14.88 19.79 -8.64
C SER A 419 13.48 19.26 -8.99
N TYR A 420 13.33 18.57 -10.13
CA TYR A 420 12.04 18.10 -10.63
C TYR A 420 11.99 16.58 -10.83
N PRO A 421 10.82 15.94 -10.65
CA PRO A 421 10.62 14.51 -10.87
C PRO A 421 10.51 14.12 -12.36
N VAL A 422 10.70 15.07 -13.28
CA VAL A 422 10.57 14.91 -14.73
C VAL A 422 11.77 15.53 -15.45
N TYR A 423 12.10 15.00 -16.62
CA TYR A 423 12.93 15.64 -17.63
C TYR A 423 12.01 16.43 -18.57
N VAL A 424 12.40 17.64 -18.94
CA VAL A 424 11.60 18.52 -19.80
C VAL A 424 12.45 19.08 -20.92
N LYS A 425 11.89 19.13 -22.14
CA LYS A 425 12.49 19.78 -23.31
C LYS A 425 11.41 20.41 -24.18
N GLU A 426 11.69 21.58 -24.75
CA GLU A 426 10.89 22.22 -25.80
C GLU A 426 10.86 21.30 -27.03
N TYR A 427 9.66 21.05 -27.54
CA TYR A 427 9.41 20.10 -28.61
C TYR A 427 8.75 20.83 -29.77
N GLU A 428 9.52 21.03 -30.84
CA GLU A 428 9.11 21.82 -32.01
C GLU A 428 8.06 21.07 -32.86
N ASP A 429 8.11 19.73 -32.90
CA ASP A 429 7.20 18.87 -33.65
C ASP A 429 5.87 18.61 -32.91
N SER A 430 5.20 19.70 -32.54
CA SER A 430 3.95 19.76 -31.75
C SER A 430 2.82 18.78 -32.12
N CYS A 431 2.85 18.20 -33.32
CA CYS A 431 1.79 17.36 -33.88
C CYS A 431 2.10 15.85 -33.89
N ILE A 432 3.33 15.42 -33.55
CA ILE A 432 3.71 14.00 -33.58
C ILE A 432 4.13 13.57 -32.17
N ILE A 433 3.32 12.71 -31.55
CA ILE A 433 3.72 12.06 -30.31
C ILE A 433 4.84 11.07 -30.68
N PRO A 434 6.02 11.14 -30.04
CA PRO A 434 7.10 10.17 -30.30
C PRO A 434 6.59 8.75 -30.21
N GLU A 435 7.01 7.86 -31.11
CA GLU A 435 6.67 6.44 -30.97
C GLU A 435 7.42 5.84 -29.77
N LYS A 436 8.65 6.32 -29.53
CA LYS A 436 9.50 5.73 -28.50
C LYS A 436 10.54 6.71 -27.96
N ILE A 437 10.63 6.79 -26.64
CA ILE A 437 11.73 7.50 -25.96
C ILE A 437 12.70 6.50 -25.34
N THR A 438 14.00 6.73 -25.54
CA THR A 438 15.07 5.89 -24.98
C THR A 438 16.00 6.73 -24.10
N LEU A 439 16.14 6.35 -22.84
CA LEU A 439 17.14 6.91 -21.93
C LEU A 439 18.49 6.24 -22.17
N VAL A 440 19.53 7.04 -22.43
CA VAL A 440 20.91 6.58 -22.51
C VAL A 440 21.52 6.66 -21.13
N LEU A 441 21.99 5.52 -20.61
CA LEU A 441 22.50 5.37 -19.25
C LEU A 441 24.02 5.18 -19.24
N LYS A 442 24.71 5.85 -18.32
CA LYS A 442 26.11 5.53 -18.01
C LYS A 442 26.20 4.12 -17.38
N PRO A 443 27.28 3.35 -17.67
CA PRO A 443 27.55 2.10 -16.98
C PRO A 443 27.61 2.30 -15.46
N THR A 444 27.11 1.33 -14.69
CA THR A 444 27.17 1.41 -13.22
C THR A 444 28.62 1.36 -12.74
N ASP A 445 29.06 2.32 -11.93
CA ASP A 445 30.31 2.18 -11.19
C ASP A 445 30.15 1.17 -10.06
N PHE A 446 30.67 -0.04 -10.25
CA PHE A 446 30.60 -1.12 -9.26
C PHE A 446 31.31 -0.79 -7.93
N LYS A 447 32.23 0.18 -7.89
CA LYS A 447 32.86 0.62 -6.64
C LYS A 447 31.89 1.42 -5.77
N SER A 448 31.00 2.20 -6.39
CA SER A 448 29.94 2.97 -5.71
C SER A 448 28.84 2.08 -5.10
N VAL A 449 28.71 0.83 -5.56
CA VAL A 449 27.73 -0.13 -5.03
C VAL A 449 28.15 -0.59 -3.62
N PRO A 450 27.23 -0.61 -2.62
CA PRO A 450 27.51 -1.13 -1.28
C PRO A 450 28.15 -2.52 -1.31
N PHE A 451 29.15 -2.78 -0.45
CA PHE A 451 30.00 -3.98 -0.55
C PHE A 451 29.21 -5.30 -0.57
N TYR A 452 28.12 -5.37 0.20
CA TYR A 452 27.25 -6.55 0.30
C TYR A 452 26.39 -6.79 -0.96
N LEU A 453 26.26 -5.78 -1.85
CA LEU A 453 25.54 -5.88 -3.11
C LEU A 453 26.44 -6.19 -4.31
N ARG A 454 27.75 -5.89 -4.22
CA ARG A 454 28.71 -6.07 -5.34
C ARG A 454 28.72 -7.50 -5.93
N PRO A 455 28.65 -8.59 -5.15
CA PRO A 455 28.64 -9.95 -5.69
C PRO A 455 27.41 -10.27 -6.55
N PHE A 456 26.33 -9.50 -6.40
CA PHE A 456 25.08 -9.73 -7.14
C PHE A 456 24.85 -8.67 -8.21
N ALA A 457 25.39 -7.46 -8.04
CA ALA A 457 25.15 -6.32 -8.91
C ALA A 457 25.50 -6.60 -10.38
N HIS A 458 26.61 -7.30 -10.66
CA HIS A 458 27.01 -7.65 -12.02
C HIS A 458 26.04 -8.62 -12.74
N LYS A 459 25.17 -9.30 -11.99
CA LYS A 459 24.16 -10.24 -12.53
C LYS A 459 22.77 -9.64 -12.65
N MET A 460 22.51 -8.46 -12.08
CA MET A 460 21.17 -7.86 -12.16
C MET A 460 21.09 -6.90 -13.35
N GLU A 461 20.07 -7.08 -14.18
CA GLU A 461 19.81 -6.24 -15.36
C GLU A 461 19.81 -4.74 -15.06
N ARG A 462 19.24 -4.32 -13.92
CA ARG A 462 19.18 -2.90 -13.54
C ARG A 462 20.55 -2.20 -13.51
N TYR A 463 21.64 -2.93 -13.27
CA TYR A 463 22.99 -2.36 -13.21
C TYR A 463 23.76 -2.47 -14.53
N THR A 464 23.32 -3.35 -15.44
CA THR A 464 24.02 -3.64 -16.70
C THR A 464 23.39 -2.95 -17.92
N VAL A 465 22.13 -2.55 -17.83
CA VAL A 465 21.42 -1.88 -18.94
C VAL A 465 22.07 -0.51 -19.26
N GLY A 466 22.45 -0.33 -20.52
CA GLY A 466 22.99 0.93 -21.07
C GLY A 466 21.95 1.81 -21.77
N GLU A 467 20.83 1.26 -22.20
CA GLU A 467 19.70 2.01 -22.76
C GLU A 467 18.37 1.47 -22.22
N LEU A 468 17.48 2.36 -21.79
CA LEU A 468 16.18 1.99 -21.24
C LEU A 468 15.06 2.66 -22.04
N ASN A 469 14.18 1.87 -22.63
CA ASN A 469 12.99 2.40 -23.28
C ASN A 469 12.02 2.91 -22.21
N MET A 470 11.61 4.16 -22.35
CA MET A 470 10.64 4.80 -21.46
C MET A 470 9.27 4.84 -22.14
N PRO A 471 8.29 4.06 -21.66
CA PRO A 471 6.93 4.13 -22.17
C PRO A 471 6.17 5.38 -21.69
N ARG A 472 6.82 6.30 -20.97
CA ARG A 472 6.15 7.32 -20.14
C ARG A 472 6.56 8.73 -20.52
N PHE A 473 5.76 9.36 -21.37
CA PHE A 473 5.91 10.76 -21.74
C PHE A 473 4.59 11.36 -22.24
N ASP A 474 4.45 12.68 -22.11
CA ASP A 474 3.35 13.45 -22.72
C ASP A 474 3.88 14.79 -23.23
N ILE A 475 3.15 15.37 -24.17
CA ILE A 475 3.42 16.69 -24.71
C ILE A 475 2.42 17.66 -24.08
N ILE A 476 2.94 18.74 -23.50
CA ILE A 476 2.14 19.76 -22.82
C ILE A 476 2.34 21.11 -23.53
N PRO A 477 1.26 21.74 -24.03
CA PRO A 477 1.32 23.10 -24.54
C PRO A 477 1.37 24.11 -23.39
N ILE A 478 2.38 24.98 -23.37
CA ILE A 478 2.57 26.06 -22.39
C ILE A 478 2.90 27.33 -23.16
N ASN A 479 2.09 28.39 -23.00
CA ASN A 479 2.26 29.69 -23.68
C ASN A 479 2.50 29.61 -25.21
N GLY A 480 1.77 28.72 -25.89
CA GLY A 480 1.85 28.56 -27.36
C GLY A 480 3.05 27.73 -27.86
N LYS A 481 3.89 27.21 -26.97
CA LYS A 481 4.96 26.25 -27.26
C LYS A 481 4.62 24.88 -26.71
N HIS A 482 5.20 23.83 -27.28
CA HIS A 482 5.00 22.46 -26.82
C HIS A 482 6.25 21.98 -26.08
N TYR A 483 6.04 21.27 -24.99
CA TYR A 483 7.11 20.73 -24.15
C TYR A 483 6.88 19.24 -23.94
N LEU A 484 7.93 18.44 -24.13
CA LEU A 484 7.94 17.01 -23.91
C LEU A 484 8.38 16.73 -22.47
N PHE A 485 7.52 16.05 -21.72
CA PHE A 485 7.76 15.66 -20.33
C PHE A 485 8.06 14.16 -20.27
N VAL A 486 9.19 13.78 -19.66
CA VAL A 486 9.59 12.38 -19.47
C VAL A 486 9.79 12.11 -17.99
N GLY A 487 9.07 11.13 -17.45
CA GLY A 487 9.13 10.82 -16.01
C GLY A 487 10.50 10.29 -15.59
N LYS A 488 11.03 10.78 -14.46
CA LYS A 488 12.25 10.20 -13.86
C LYS A 488 11.92 8.92 -13.12
N THR A 489 12.80 7.94 -13.25
CA THR A 489 12.77 6.72 -12.43
C THR A 489 13.89 6.75 -11.40
N SER A 490 13.53 6.59 -10.12
CA SER A 490 14.46 6.57 -8.99
C SER A 490 15.63 5.60 -9.15
N VAL A 491 15.39 4.51 -9.89
CA VAL A 491 16.36 3.43 -10.11
C VAL A 491 17.50 3.83 -11.04
N VAL A 492 17.25 4.71 -12.01
CA VAL A 492 18.22 5.05 -13.07
C VAL A 492 18.47 6.54 -13.26
N LYS A 493 17.73 7.41 -12.56
CA LYS A 493 17.80 8.87 -12.74
C LYS A 493 19.23 9.42 -12.67
N ASP A 494 20.05 8.92 -11.74
CA ASP A 494 21.43 9.38 -11.52
C ASP A 494 22.42 8.88 -12.60
N ARG A 495 21.94 8.01 -13.50
CA ARG A 495 22.70 7.40 -14.59
C ARG A 495 22.32 7.93 -15.97
N VAL A 496 21.21 8.67 -16.11
CA VAL A 496 20.78 9.21 -17.40
C VAL A 496 21.77 10.28 -17.86
N VAL A 497 22.28 10.12 -19.09
CA VAL A 497 23.22 11.06 -19.73
C VAL A 497 22.56 11.77 -20.90
N ASP A 498 21.68 11.08 -21.62
CA ASP A 498 20.97 11.61 -22.77
C ASP A 498 19.60 10.93 -22.94
N ILE A 499 18.71 11.56 -23.71
CA ILE A 499 17.37 11.07 -24.01
C ILE A 499 17.13 11.18 -25.52
N LYS A 500 17.05 10.02 -26.18
CA LYS A 500 16.76 9.91 -27.61
C LYS A 500 15.26 9.83 -27.84
N ILE A 501 14.77 10.66 -28.74
CA ILE A 501 13.40 10.64 -29.25
C ILE A 501 13.46 9.86 -30.56
N ASN A 502 12.76 8.73 -30.65
CA ASN A 502 12.69 7.90 -31.86
C ASN A 502 11.27 7.87 -32.42
#